data_AF-A0A3D2XDE8-F1
#
_entry.id   AF-A0A3D2XDE8-F1
#
_cell.length_a   1.000
_cell.length_b   1.000
_cell.length_c   1.000
_cell.angle_alpha   90.00
_cell.angle_beta   90.00
_cell.angle_gamma   90.00
#
_symmetry.space_group_name_H-M   'P 1'
#
loop_
_entity.id
_entity.type
_entity.pdbx_description
1 polymer ?
#
loop_
_entity_poly.entity_id
_entity_poly.type
_entity_poly.pdbx_seq_one_letter_code
_entity_poly.pdbx_strand_id
1 'polypeptide(L)'
;MKNILLFHVSPRQKGTSYVLLQMCMEYLSEKGHICELMHLYPNLNNPEKIRETVNRADTLVFSGPCYINTYPADTIALLEDLSVHREVLHGQYIYGIIQGGMPYPHTHESGLSMLEMFCKKCDLAYKGGFVMGLGAMLNGQPIKKLPNSKKINRQLQIFFEHIDKEEDSPRQVYQVAQFKVPSLVYRIMSSTMNRKIDNDLTNHGIDVKQRSPYFISE
;
A
#
# COMPACT_ATOMS: atom_id res chain seq x y z
N MET A 1 13.56 22.35 3.23
CA MET A 1 14.28 21.10 3.53
C MET A 1 13.64 20.47 4.74
N LYS A 2 13.25 19.18 4.66
CA LYS A 2 12.54 18.43 5.71
C LYS A 2 13.15 17.04 5.84
N ASN A 3 13.02 16.43 7.01
CA ASN A 3 13.37 15.04 7.27
C ASN A 3 12.16 14.14 6.96
N ILE A 4 12.26 13.34 5.91
CA ILE A 4 11.19 12.45 5.47
C ILE A 4 11.61 11.01 5.72
N LEU A 5 10.88 10.33 6.60
CA LEU A 5 11.02 8.89 6.80
C LEU A 5 10.11 8.17 5.81
N LEU A 6 10.71 7.46 4.87
CA LEU A 6 9.98 6.53 4.03
C LEU A 6 9.99 5.15 4.68
N PHE A 7 8.83 4.76 5.21
CA PHE A 7 8.67 3.53 5.99
C PHE A 7 8.13 2.40 5.12
N HIS A 8 9.01 1.46 4.78
CA HIS A 8 8.65 0.29 4.01
C HIS A 8 8.14 -0.83 4.92
N VAL A 9 6.83 -1.07 4.89
CA VAL A 9 6.12 -1.99 5.79
C VAL A 9 5.74 -3.32 5.12
N SER A 10 6.40 -3.66 4.01
CA SER A 10 6.26 -4.97 3.36
C SER A 10 7.23 -6.00 3.94
N PRO A 11 6.80 -7.26 4.15
CA PRO A 11 7.73 -8.35 4.43
C PRO A 11 8.73 -8.59 3.28
N ARG A 12 8.35 -8.24 2.05
CA ARG A 12 9.19 -8.41 0.87
C ARG A 12 10.09 -7.20 0.66
N GLN A 13 11.39 -7.35 0.95
CA GLN A 13 12.37 -6.27 0.88
C GLN A 13 12.46 -5.57 -0.50
N LYS A 14 12.32 -6.31 -1.60
CA LYS A 14 12.42 -5.81 -2.98
C LYS A 14 11.09 -5.90 -3.75
N GLY A 15 9.97 -5.76 -3.04
CA GLY A 15 8.62 -5.87 -3.62
C GLY A 15 8.14 -4.57 -4.28
N THR A 16 6.90 -4.60 -4.79
CA THR A 16 6.24 -3.43 -5.39
C THR A 16 6.19 -2.22 -4.45
N SER A 17 5.89 -2.44 -3.17
CA SER A 17 5.88 -1.38 -2.15
C SER A 17 7.23 -0.67 -2.01
N TYR A 18 8.34 -1.43 -2.06
CA TYR A 18 9.69 -0.88 -2.07
C TYR A 18 9.95 -0.04 -3.32
N VAL A 19 9.57 -0.53 -4.51
CA VAL A 19 9.74 0.22 -5.76
C VAL A 19 8.99 1.55 -5.74
N LEU A 20 7.74 1.56 -5.28
CA LEU A 20 6.94 2.79 -5.17
C LEU A 20 7.59 3.81 -4.23
N LEU A 21 8.17 3.31 -3.14
CA LEU A 21 8.77 4.13 -2.11
C LEU A 21 10.18 4.62 -2.52
N GLN A 22 10.93 3.83 -3.31
CA GLN A 22 12.15 4.31 -3.99
C GLN A 22 11.84 5.46 -4.95
N MET A 23 10.79 5.36 -5.77
CA MET A 23 10.40 6.45 -6.67
C MET A 23 10.02 7.73 -5.91
N CYS A 24 9.37 7.58 -4.75
CA CYS A 24 9.04 8.70 -3.87
C CYS A 24 10.32 9.33 -3.28
N MET A 25 11.24 8.49 -2.80
CA MET A 25 12.54 8.92 -2.25
C MET A 25 13.38 9.67 -3.30
N GLU A 26 13.48 9.14 -4.52
CA GLU A 26 14.17 9.78 -5.63
C GLU A 26 13.59 11.17 -5.91
N TYR A 27 12.27 11.27 -6.07
CA TYR A 27 11.57 12.53 -6.30
C TYR A 27 11.84 13.56 -5.19
N LEU A 28 11.70 13.17 -3.93
CA LEU A 28 11.84 14.08 -2.78
C LEU A 28 13.31 14.47 -2.54
N SER A 29 14.25 13.58 -2.82
CA SER A 29 15.68 13.89 -2.74
C SER A 29 16.10 14.91 -3.80
N GLU A 30 15.55 14.80 -5.02
CA GLU A 30 15.76 15.80 -6.10
C GLU A 30 15.20 17.19 -5.73
N LYS A 31 14.19 17.25 -4.86
CA LYS A 31 13.63 18.50 -4.29
C LYS A 31 14.43 19.04 -3.10
N GLY A 32 15.48 18.35 -2.68
CA GLY A 32 16.37 18.78 -1.60
C GLY A 32 15.89 18.41 -0.20
N HIS A 33 15.00 17.41 -0.06
CA HIS A 33 14.66 16.85 1.24
C HIS A 33 15.67 15.80 1.71
N ILE A 34 15.78 15.63 3.03
CA ILE A 34 16.59 14.58 3.64
C ILE A 34 15.68 13.36 3.79
N CYS A 35 15.96 12.31 3.00
CA CYS A 35 15.14 11.11 2.98
C CYS A 35 15.85 9.95 3.69
N GLU A 36 15.22 9.35 4.70
CA GLU A 36 15.66 8.11 5.35
C GLU A 36 14.71 6.97 4.96
N LEU A 37 15.25 5.84 4.51
CA LEU A 37 14.47 4.63 4.21
C LEU A 37 14.61 3.62 5.35
N MET A 38 13.50 3.27 6.00
CA MET A 38 13.47 2.21 6.99
C MET A 38 12.61 1.02 6.53
N HIS A 39 13.16 -0.19 6.67
CA HIS A 39 12.41 -1.43 6.48
C HIS A 39 11.87 -1.93 7.82
N LEU A 40 10.56 -2.14 7.94
CA LEU A 40 9.95 -2.58 9.21
C LEU A 40 10.47 -3.97 9.65
N TYR A 41 10.36 -4.97 8.77
CA TYR A 41 10.60 -6.38 9.12
C TYR A 41 12.00 -6.67 9.70
N PRO A 42 13.10 -6.16 9.12
CA PRO A 42 14.43 -6.33 9.73
C PRO A 42 14.61 -5.62 11.08
N ASN A 43 13.73 -4.68 11.45
CA ASN A 43 13.81 -3.90 12.68
C ASN A 43 12.71 -4.25 13.70
N LEU A 44 11.89 -5.30 13.47
CA LEU A 44 10.81 -5.70 14.41
C LEU A 44 11.31 -5.98 15.83
N ASN A 45 12.52 -6.54 15.95
CA ASN A 45 13.15 -6.82 17.25
C ASN A 45 13.92 -5.62 17.83
N ASN A 46 13.83 -4.44 17.21
CA ASN A 46 14.49 -3.23 17.67
C ASN A 46 13.52 -2.02 17.62
N PRO A 47 12.48 -2.02 18.48
CA PRO A 47 11.48 -0.96 18.52
C PRO A 47 12.10 0.40 18.86
N GLU A 48 13.12 0.46 19.73
CA GLU A 48 13.79 1.72 20.08
C GLU A 48 14.39 2.41 18.86
N LYS A 49 15.08 1.66 17.99
CA LYS A 49 15.59 2.22 16.73
C LYS A 49 14.48 2.76 15.83
N ILE A 50 13.33 2.08 15.78
CA ILE A 50 12.18 2.56 15.01
C ILE A 50 11.69 3.89 15.59
N ARG A 51 11.47 3.95 16.90
CA ARG A 51 11.01 5.15 17.62
C ARG A 51 11.98 6.32 17.46
N GLU A 52 13.29 6.08 17.59
CA GLU A 52 14.33 7.09 17.36
C GLU A 52 14.27 7.66 15.94
N THR A 53 14.13 6.81 14.92
CA THR A 53 14.02 7.28 13.54
C THR A 53 12.70 8.04 13.30
N VAL A 54 11.59 7.58 13.88
CA VAL A 54 10.30 8.31 13.82
C VAL A 54 10.41 9.69 14.48
N ASN A 55 11.08 9.78 15.63
CA ASN A 55 11.26 11.03 16.36
C ASN A 55 12.04 12.09 15.56
N ARG A 56 12.97 11.67 14.69
CA ARG A 56 13.78 12.59 13.87
C ARG A 56 13.06 13.11 12.62
N ALA A 57 11.94 12.50 12.25
CA ALA A 57 11.23 12.81 11.00
C ALA A 57 10.16 13.89 11.19
N ASP A 58 10.02 14.74 10.18
CA ASP A 58 8.92 15.72 10.06
C ASP A 58 7.72 15.09 9.33
N THR A 59 7.98 14.12 8.44
CA THR A 59 6.96 13.44 7.62
C THR A 59 7.24 11.95 7.56
N LEU A 60 6.21 11.13 7.73
CA LEU A 60 6.25 9.67 7.58
C LEU A 60 5.45 9.26 6.34
N VAL A 61 6.09 8.52 5.42
CA VAL A 61 5.45 7.96 4.23
C VAL A 61 5.46 6.43 4.34
N PHE A 62 4.31 5.83 4.62
CA PHE A 62 4.18 4.37 4.73
C PHE A 62 3.95 3.76 3.36
N SER A 63 4.67 2.69 2.99
CA SER A 63 4.36 1.90 1.79
C SER A 63 4.35 0.42 2.08
N GLY A 64 3.24 -0.24 1.75
CA GLY A 64 3.01 -1.64 2.08
C GLY A 64 2.05 -2.34 1.13
N PRO A 65 2.06 -3.67 1.12
CA PRO A 65 1.05 -4.45 0.42
C PRO A 65 -0.27 -4.42 1.20
N CYS A 66 -1.36 -4.67 0.50
CA CYS A 66 -2.64 -4.91 1.12
C CYS A 66 -2.80 -6.41 1.42
N TYR A 67 -2.84 -6.74 2.71
CA TYR A 67 -3.16 -8.06 3.24
C TYR A 67 -4.47 -7.96 4.03
N ILE A 68 -5.48 -8.75 3.64
CA ILE A 68 -6.81 -8.74 4.25
C ILE A 68 -7.36 -7.31 4.34
N ASN A 69 -7.47 -6.64 3.19
CA ASN A 69 -7.98 -5.27 3.03
C ASN A 69 -7.19 -4.16 3.76
N THR A 70 -6.08 -4.42 4.45
CA THR A 70 -5.28 -3.38 5.13
C THR A 70 -3.78 -3.65 5.01
N TYR A 71 -2.93 -2.87 5.68
CA TYR A 71 -1.50 -3.16 5.77
C TYR A 71 -1.21 -4.46 6.55
N PRO A 72 0.01 -5.05 6.44
CA PRO A 72 0.36 -6.25 7.21
C PRO A 72 0.19 -6.04 8.72
N ALA A 73 -0.11 -7.12 9.46
CA ALA A 73 -0.36 -7.08 10.90
C ALA A 73 0.77 -6.40 11.70
N ASP A 74 2.02 -6.61 11.31
CA ASP A 74 3.18 -5.97 11.93
C ASP A 74 3.16 -4.43 11.80
N THR A 75 2.49 -3.89 10.78
CA THR A 75 2.25 -2.45 10.65
C THR A 75 1.26 -1.97 11.71
N ILE A 76 0.24 -2.77 12.02
CA ILE A 76 -0.72 -2.46 13.07
C ILE A 76 0.00 -2.44 14.42
N ALA A 77 0.79 -3.47 14.71
CA ALA A 77 1.57 -3.57 15.94
C ALA A 77 2.53 -2.37 16.12
N LEU A 78 3.17 -1.92 15.02
CA LEU A 78 3.97 -0.69 15.02
C LEU A 78 3.13 0.54 15.38
N LEU A 79 1.97 0.74 14.74
CA LEU A 79 1.11 1.89 15.03
C LEU A 79 0.58 1.87 16.46
N GLU A 80 0.31 0.68 17.01
CA GLU A 80 -0.05 0.49 18.42
C GLU A 80 1.09 0.90 19.35
N ASP A 81 2.32 0.44 19.09
CA ASP A 81 3.53 0.82 19.85
C ASP A 81 3.76 2.33 19.83
N LEU A 82 3.71 2.97 18.66
CA LEU A 82 3.83 4.42 18.53
C LEU A 82 2.70 5.17 19.25
N SER A 83 1.48 4.60 19.30
CA SER A 83 0.36 5.24 20.01
C SER A 83 0.51 5.26 21.54
N VAL A 84 1.35 4.36 22.08
CA VAL A 84 1.72 4.30 23.50
C VAL A 84 2.89 5.24 23.78
N HIS A 85 3.87 5.31 22.88
CA HIS A 85 5.10 6.12 23.00
C HIS A 85 4.93 7.48 22.32
N ARG A 86 4.02 8.31 22.84
CA ARG A 86 3.65 9.59 22.21
C ARG A 86 4.77 10.62 22.21
N GLU A 87 5.79 10.47 23.05
CA GLU A 87 6.94 11.36 23.11
C GLU A 87 7.75 11.42 21.82
N VAL A 88 7.65 10.39 20.96
CA VAL A 88 8.27 10.41 19.62
C VAL A 88 7.37 10.99 18.54
N LEU A 89 6.14 11.36 18.89
CA LEU A 89 5.13 11.92 18.01
C LEU A 89 4.94 13.40 18.35
N HIS A 90 5.40 14.30 17.49
CA HIS A 90 5.48 15.75 17.75
C HIS A 90 4.79 16.60 16.67
N GLY A 91 3.89 15.99 15.90
CA GLY A 91 3.10 16.67 14.87
C GLY A 91 3.47 16.28 13.44
N GLN A 92 4.10 15.12 13.26
CA GLN A 92 4.50 14.63 11.95
C GLN A 92 3.31 14.52 10.98
N TYR A 93 3.59 14.78 9.71
CA TYR A 93 2.65 14.53 8.62
C TYR A 93 2.71 13.09 8.14
N ILE A 94 1.54 12.47 7.96
CA ILE A 94 1.43 11.05 7.62
C ILE A 94 0.81 10.88 6.24
N TYR A 95 1.54 10.18 5.37
CA TYR A 95 1.07 9.74 4.05
C TYR A 95 1.12 8.22 3.95
N GLY A 96 0.24 7.64 3.14
CA GLY A 96 0.20 6.20 2.88
C GLY A 96 0.22 5.84 1.40
N ILE A 97 0.97 4.81 1.05
CA ILE A 97 0.91 4.11 -0.24
C ILE A 97 0.49 2.68 0.07
N ILE A 98 -0.63 2.23 -0.51
CA ILE A 98 -1.08 0.85 -0.37
C ILE A 98 -1.32 0.24 -1.74
N GLN A 99 -0.80 -0.97 -1.93
CA GLN A 99 -0.92 -1.68 -3.20
C GLN A 99 -1.37 -3.12 -2.99
N GLY A 100 -2.20 -3.65 -3.88
CA GLY A 100 -2.65 -5.03 -3.80
C GLY A 100 -2.89 -5.68 -5.15
N GLY A 101 -3.16 -6.98 -5.15
CA GLY A 101 -3.37 -7.75 -6.37
C GLY A 101 -4.70 -7.45 -7.06
N MET A 102 -5.72 -7.04 -6.31
CA MET A 102 -7.02 -6.72 -6.87
C MET A 102 -6.95 -5.45 -7.72
N PRO A 103 -7.67 -5.38 -8.86
CA PRO A 103 -7.67 -4.17 -9.68
C PRO A 103 -8.44 -3.01 -9.05
N TYR A 104 -9.29 -3.28 -8.06
CA TYR A 104 -10.24 -2.32 -7.50
C TYR A 104 -9.69 -1.62 -6.26
N PRO A 105 -9.57 -0.29 -6.25
CA PRO A 105 -8.98 0.41 -5.11
C PRO A 105 -9.76 0.34 -3.82
N HIS A 106 -11.10 0.26 -3.87
CA HIS A 106 -11.93 0.15 -2.67
C HIS A 106 -11.53 -1.03 -1.77
N THR A 107 -10.97 -2.11 -2.34
CA THR A 107 -10.50 -3.27 -1.58
C THR A 107 -9.23 -3.01 -0.75
N HIS A 108 -8.55 -1.90 -0.99
CA HIS A 108 -7.30 -1.53 -0.32
C HIS A 108 -7.40 -0.21 0.46
N GLU A 109 -8.42 0.61 0.20
CA GLU A 109 -8.62 1.93 0.84
C GLU A 109 -8.65 1.85 2.36
N SER A 110 -9.12 0.75 2.95
CA SER A 110 -9.14 0.55 4.40
C SER A 110 -7.76 0.62 5.05
N GLY A 111 -6.66 0.30 4.34
CA GLY A 111 -5.32 0.51 4.87
C GLY A 111 -4.97 2.00 5.05
N LEU A 112 -5.47 2.87 4.17
CA LEU A 112 -5.32 4.32 4.33
C LEU A 112 -6.19 4.85 5.46
N SER A 113 -7.43 4.36 5.57
CA SER A 113 -8.31 4.70 6.70
C SER A 113 -7.72 4.31 8.05
N MET A 114 -6.95 3.22 8.11
CA MET A 114 -6.23 2.85 9.33
C MET A 114 -5.17 3.88 9.73
N LEU A 115 -4.41 4.41 8.76
CA LEU A 115 -3.45 5.51 9.04
C LEU A 115 -4.19 6.77 9.50
N GLU A 116 -5.31 7.12 8.86
CA GLU A 116 -6.16 8.24 9.26
C GLU A 116 -6.65 8.09 10.71
N MET A 117 -7.10 6.90 11.10
CA MET A 117 -7.52 6.59 12.46
C MET A 117 -6.36 6.70 13.47
N PHE A 118 -5.18 6.19 13.12
CA PHE A 118 -3.98 6.33 13.94
C PHE A 118 -3.64 7.80 14.15
N CYS A 119 -3.64 8.60 13.09
CA CYS A 119 -3.36 10.03 13.18
C CYS A 119 -4.35 10.74 14.12
N LYS A 120 -5.65 10.47 13.96
CA LYS A 120 -6.69 11.01 14.84
C LYS A 120 -6.49 10.62 16.31
N LYS A 121 -6.07 9.37 16.58
CA LYS A 121 -5.81 8.88 17.95
C LYS A 121 -4.61 9.56 18.60
N CYS A 122 -3.61 9.91 17.79
CA CYS A 122 -2.31 10.43 18.24
C CYS A 122 -2.13 11.94 18.02
N ASP A 123 -3.17 12.65 17.61
CA ASP A 123 -3.13 14.09 17.29
C ASP A 123 -2.10 14.48 16.22
N LEU A 124 -1.99 13.63 15.18
CA LEU A 124 -1.15 13.86 14.01
C LEU A 124 -1.99 14.28 12.81
N ALA A 125 -1.38 14.91 11.81
CA ALA A 125 -2.07 15.26 10.58
C ALA A 125 -1.94 14.14 9.52
N TYR A 126 -3.05 13.48 9.23
CA TYR A 126 -3.16 12.61 8.06
C TYR A 126 -3.31 13.45 6.80
N LYS A 127 -2.38 13.29 5.85
CA LYS A 127 -2.30 14.08 4.63
C LYS A 127 -2.71 13.32 3.36
N GLY A 128 -3.33 12.15 3.51
CA GLY A 128 -3.83 11.38 2.38
C GLY A 128 -2.91 10.24 1.94
N GLY A 129 -3.17 9.69 0.75
CA GLY A 129 -2.45 8.51 0.29
C GLY A 129 -2.73 8.11 -1.15
N PHE A 130 -2.05 7.06 -1.58
CA PHE A 130 -2.14 6.52 -2.93
C PHE A 130 -2.49 5.03 -2.91
N VAL A 131 -3.59 4.67 -3.56
CA VAL A 131 -4.02 3.27 -3.73
C VAL A 131 -3.70 2.76 -5.13
N MET A 132 -2.97 1.65 -5.21
CA MET A 132 -2.63 1.01 -6.49
C MET A 132 -3.10 -0.45 -6.55
N GLY A 133 -4.07 -0.71 -7.43
CA GLY A 133 -4.45 -2.08 -7.79
C GLY A 133 -3.45 -2.75 -8.74
N LEU A 134 -3.58 -4.06 -8.92
CA LEU A 134 -2.69 -4.90 -9.75
C LEU A 134 -1.20 -4.86 -9.36
N GLY A 135 -0.87 -4.39 -8.15
CA GLY A 135 0.52 -4.27 -7.71
C GLY A 135 1.24 -5.61 -7.55
N ALA A 136 0.50 -6.71 -7.40
CA ALA A 136 1.04 -8.07 -7.46
C ALA A 136 1.66 -8.41 -8.84
N MET A 137 1.15 -7.84 -9.94
CA MET A 137 1.68 -8.07 -11.29
C MET A 137 3.08 -7.47 -11.48
N LEU A 138 3.41 -6.40 -10.74
CA LEU A 138 4.73 -5.79 -10.82
C LEU A 138 5.79 -6.67 -10.18
N ASN A 139 5.49 -7.32 -9.05
CA ASN A 139 6.43 -8.22 -8.37
C ASN A 139 7.84 -7.60 -8.16
N GLY A 140 7.90 -6.30 -7.83
CA GLY A 140 9.17 -5.57 -7.66
C GLY A 140 9.81 -5.08 -8.97
N GLN A 141 9.15 -5.23 -10.11
CA GLN A 141 9.58 -4.70 -11.39
C GLN A 141 9.11 -3.24 -11.58
N PRO A 142 9.72 -2.48 -12.52
CA PRO A 142 9.29 -1.12 -12.80
C PRO A 142 7.83 -1.01 -13.23
N ILE A 143 7.17 0.07 -12.81
CA ILE A 143 5.74 0.34 -13.07
C ILE A 143 5.40 0.30 -14.56
N LYS A 144 6.37 0.57 -15.44
CA LYS A 144 6.24 0.52 -16.91
C LYS A 144 5.62 -0.79 -17.44
N LYS A 145 5.69 -1.89 -16.70
CA LYS A 145 5.08 -3.18 -17.07
C LYS A 145 3.55 -3.25 -16.89
N LEU A 146 2.92 -2.31 -16.18
CA LEU A 146 1.47 -2.26 -16.05
C LEU A 146 0.79 -1.68 -17.31
N PRO A 147 -0.42 -2.15 -17.66
CA PRO A 147 -1.15 -1.67 -18.84
C PRO A 147 -1.49 -0.17 -18.78
N ASN A 148 -1.68 0.38 -17.58
CA ASN A 148 -1.97 1.80 -17.32
C ASN A 148 -0.76 2.56 -16.72
N SER A 149 0.47 2.07 -16.94
CA SER A 149 1.69 2.58 -16.30
C SER A 149 1.92 4.09 -16.45
N LYS A 150 1.68 4.67 -17.64
CA LYS A 150 1.81 6.13 -17.88
C LYS A 150 0.88 6.94 -16.97
N LYS A 151 -0.36 6.46 -16.79
CA LYS A 151 -1.38 7.13 -15.96
C LYS A 151 -1.01 7.02 -14.49
N ILE A 152 -0.61 5.83 -14.04
CA ILE A 152 -0.13 5.59 -12.68
C ILE A 152 1.06 6.51 -12.37
N ASN A 153 2.07 6.52 -13.24
CA ASN A 153 3.27 7.32 -13.03
C ASN A 153 2.96 8.82 -12.89
N ARG A 154 2.07 9.35 -13.76
CA ARG A 154 1.64 10.75 -13.66
C ARG A 154 0.94 11.05 -12.33
N GLN A 155 0.05 10.17 -11.87
CA GLN A 155 -0.66 10.39 -10.62
C GLN A 155 0.23 10.18 -9.39
N LEU A 156 1.23 9.28 -9.46
CA LEU A 156 2.26 9.17 -8.43
C LEU A 156 3.09 10.45 -8.32
N GLN A 157 3.48 11.06 -9.44
CA GLN A 157 4.19 12.34 -9.42
C GLN A 157 3.35 13.46 -8.76
N ILE A 158 2.05 13.53 -9.05
CA ILE A 158 1.14 14.48 -8.39
C ILE A 158 1.05 14.17 -6.89
N PHE A 159 0.96 12.90 -6.52
CA PHE A 159 0.98 12.49 -5.11
C PHE A 159 2.28 12.89 -4.41
N PHE A 160 3.45 12.69 -5.04
CA PHE A 160 4.73 13.09 -4.49
C PHE A 160 4.88 14.61 -4.37
N GLU A 161 4.28 15.37 -5.29
CA GLU A 161 4.20 16.84 -5.19
C GLU A 161 3.40 17.30 -3.98
N HIS A 162 2.33 16.59 -3.59
CA HIS A 162 1.63 16.87 -2.34
C HIS A 162 2.48 16.58 -1.11
N ILE A 163 3.33 15.54 -1.14
CA ILE A 163 4.28 15.25 -0.06
C ILE A 163 5.34 16.35 0.03
N ASP A 164 5.91 16.77 -1.10
CA ASP A 164 6.89 17.87 -1.21
C ASP A 164 6.37 19.18 -0.59
N LYS A 165 5.08 19.48 -0.81
CA LYS A 165 4.41 20.68 -0.29
C LYS A 165 3.76 20.52 1.09
N GLU A 166 3.80 19.32 1.67
CA GLU A 166 3.11 18.98 2.93
C GLU A 166 1.58 19.24 2.89
N GLU A 167 1.01 19.09 1.68
CA GLU A 167 -0.41 19.31 1.39
C GLU A 167 -1.21 18.02 1.51
N ASP A 168 -2.51 18.18 1.74
CA ASP A 168 -3.46 17.08 1.69
C ASP A 168 -3.55 16.55 0.25
N SER A 169 -3.27 15.26 0.07
CA SER A 169 -3.47 14.59 -1.20
C SER A 169 -4.91 14.06 -1.32
N PRO A 170 -5.72 14.61 -2.25
CA PRO A 170 -7.11 14.23 -2.37
C PRO A 170 -7.24 12.83 -3.00
N ARG A 171 -8.28 12.08 -2.60
CA ARG A 171 -8.54 10.71 -3.10
C ARG A 171 -8.62 10.62 -4.62
N GLN A 172 -9.02 11.71 -5.27
CA GLN A 172 -9.10 11.87 -6.71
C GLN A 172 -7.78 11.54 -7.42
N VAL A 173 -6.62 11.79 -6.79
CA VAL A 173 -5.29 11.50 -7.37
C VAL A 173 -5.16 10.02 -7.74
N TYR A 174 -5.38 9.12 -6.79
CA TYR A 174 -5.31 7.68 -7.09
C TYR A 174 -6.57 7.16 -7.79
N GLN A 175 -7.74 7.79 -7.62
CA GLN A 175 -8.96 7.44 -8.36
C GLN A 175 -8.84 7.69 -9.87
N VAL A 176 -8.06 8.69 -10.26
CA VAL A 176 -7.70 8.89 -11.66
C VAL A 176 -6.74 7.78 -12.10
N ALA A 177 -5.80 7.32 -11.28
CA ALA A 177 -4.84 6.28 -11.66
C ALA A 177 -5.46 4.90 -11.97
N GLN A 178 -6.70 4.66 -11.51
CA GLN A 178 -7.33 3.34 -11.54
C GLN A 178 -7.43 2.73 -12.94
N PHE A 179 -7.18 1.42 -12.99
CA PHE A 179 -7.47 0.61 -14.15
C PHE A 179 -8.96 0.25 -14.15
N LYS A 180 -9.69 0.72 -15.16
CA LYS A 180 -11.11 0.38 -15.34
C LYS A 180 -11.23 -0.68 -16.42
N VAL A 181 -11.63 -1.89 -16.02
CA VAL A 181 -11.95 -2.97 -16.96
C VAL A 181 -13.40 -2.80 -17.41
N PRO A 182 -13.70 -2.71 -18.72
CA PRO A 182 -15.07 -2.71 -19.21
C PRO A 182 -15.83 -3.96 -18.76
N SER A 183 -17.12 -3.82 -18.41
CA SER A 183 -17.94 -4.91 -17.86
C SER A 183 -17.99 -6.16 -18.75
N LEU A 184 -18.05 -5.98 -20.07
CA LEU A 184 -18.03 -7.08 -21.04
C LEU A 184 -16.71 -7.85 -20.99
N VAL A 185 -15.58 -7.14 -20.96
CA VAL A 185 -14.24 -7.75 -20.85
C VAL A 185 -14.12 -8.51 -19.55
N TYR A 186 -14.60 -7.93 -18.45
CA TYR A 186 -14.63 -8.60 -17.14
C TYR A 186 -15.44 -9.91 -17.16
N ARG A 187 -16.62 -9.93 -17.80
CA ARG A 187 -17.44 -11.16 -17.94
C ARG A 187 -16.74 -12.24 -18.75
N ILE A 188 -16.05 -11.87 -19.83
CA ILE A 188 -15.30 -12.82 -20.65
C ILE A 188 -14.10 -13.37 -19.86
N MET A 189 -13.32 -12.50 -19.23
CA MET A 189 -12.17 -12.89 -18.41
C MET A 189 -12.58 -13.82 -17.26
N SER A 190 -13.61 -13.47 -16.49
CA SER A 190 -14.11 -14.29 -15.39
C SER A 190 -14.59 -15.66 -15.86
N SER A 191 -15.39 -15.73 -16.94
CA SER A 191 -15.82 -17.02 -17.49
C SER A 191 -14.64 -17.89 -17.96
N THR A 192 -13.60 -17.28 -18.53
CA THR A 192 -12.42 -18.00 -19.03
C THR A 192 -11.55 -18.51 -17.90
N MET A 193 -11.33 -17.66 -16.87
CA MET A 193 -10.57 -18.03 -15.67
C MET A 193 -11.27 -19.14 -14.90
N ASN A 194 -12.59 -19.06 -14.71
CA ASN A 194 -13.37 -20.11 -14.05
C ASN A 194 -13.26 -21.44 -14.79
N ARG A 195 -13.46 -21.46 -16.12
CA ARG A 195 -13.27 -22.69 -16.93
C ARG A 195 -11.87 -23.27 -16.80
N LYS A 196 -10.84 -22.43 -16.74
CA LYS A 196 -9.46 -22.88 -16.56
C LYS A 196 -9.24 -23.53 -15.19
N ILE A 197 -9.79 -22.93 -14.14
CA ILE A 197 -9.75 -23.49 -12.78
C ILE A 197 -10.51 -24.81 -12.74
N ASP A 198 -11.72 -24.87 -13.32
CA ASP A 198 -12.54 -26.09 -13.33
C ASP A 198 -11.83 -27.25 -14.05
N ASN A 199 -11.20 -26.96 -15.18
CA ASN A 199 -10.41 -27.95 -15.92
C ASN A 199 -9.19 -28.42 -15.11
N ASP A 200 -8.49 -27.52 -14.43
CA ASP A 200 -7.33 -27.86 -13.60
C ASP A 200 -7.73 -28.76 -12.43
N LEU A 201 -8.82 -28.41 -11.73
CA LEU A 201 -9.38 -29.23 -10.64
C LEU A 201 -9.80 -30.61 -11.14
N THR A 202 -10.49 -30.68 -12.28
CA THR A 202 -10.92 -31.95 -12.89
C THR A 202 -9.72 -32.84 -13.25
N ASN A 203 -8.65 -32.26 -13.79
CA ASN A 203 -7.41 -32.98 -14.11
C ASN A 203 -6.71 -33.54 -12.85
N HIS A 204 -6.94 -32.93 -11.69
CA HIS A 204 -6.48 -33.44 -10.39
C HIS A 204 -7.49 -34.37 -9.70
N GLY A 205 -8.54 -34.81 -10.40
CA GLY A 205 -9.54 -35.74 -9.90
C GLY A 205 -10.56 -35.12 -8.93
N ILE A 206 -10.63 -33.79 -8.85
CA ILE A 206 -11.58 -33.07 -8.01
C ILE A 206 -12.88 -32.86 -8.79
N ASP A 207 -14.01 -33.36 -8.27
CA ASP A 207 -15.32 -33.09 -8.84
C ASP A 207 -15.77 -31.67 -8.49
N VAL A 208 -15.69 -30.77 -9.47
CA VAL A 208 -16.11 -29.37 -9.34
C VAL A 208 -17.61 -29.18 -9.10
N LYS A 209 -18.43 -30.22 -9.34
CA LYS A 209 -19.86 -30.23 -9.05
C LYS A 209 -20.20 -30.85 -7.69
N GLN A 210 -19.20 -31.39 -6.99
CA GLN A 210 -19.39 -31.93 -5.65
C GLN A 210 -19.94 -30.82 -4.75
N ARG A 211 -21.02 -31.14 -4.03
CA ARG A 211 -21.58 -30.23 -3.03
C ARG A 211 -20.52 -29.95 -1.97
N SER A 212 -20.27 -28.67 -1.67
CA SER A 212 -19.30 -28.32 -0.63
C SER A 212 -19.67 -29.01 0.69
N PRO A 213 -18.71 -29.68 1.35
CA PRO A 213 -18.96 -30.37 2.62
C PRO A 213 -19.28 -29.39 3.76
N TYR A 214 -19.06 -28.09 3.55
CA TYR A 214 -19.38 -27.02 4.50
C TYR A 214 -20.81 -26.48 4.35
N PHE A 215 -21.55 -26.90 3.33
CA PHE A 215 -23.00 -26.68 3.33
C PHE A 215 -23.63 -27.70 4.28
N ILE A 216 -23.83 -27.30 5.53
CA ILE A 216 -24.66 -28.04 6.49
C ILE A 216 -26.03 -28.24 5.82
N SER A 217 -26.45 -29.50 5.66
CA SER A 217 -27.82 -29.82 5.28
C SER A 217 -28.74 -29.38 6.41
N GLU A 218 -29.57 -28.37 6.15
CA GLU A 218 -30.81 -28.16 6.92
C GLU A 218 -31.75 -29.36 6.76
#